data_AF-A0A915HPG1-F1
#
_entry.id   AF-A0A915HPG1-F1
#
_cell.length_a   1.000
_cell.length_b   1.000
_cell.length_c   1.000
_cell.angle_alpha   90.00
_cell.angle_beta   90.00
_cell.angle_gamma   90.00
#
_symmetry.space_group_name_H-M   'P 1'
#
loop_
_entity.id
_entity.type
_entity.pdbx_description
1 polymer ?
#
loop_
_entity_poly.entity_id
_entity_poly.type
_entity_poly.pdbx_seq_one_letter_code
_entity_poly.pdbx_strand_id
1 'polypeptide(L)'
;MVETLTDLAIYTSCHGVNHIATSEKLWMKLMWLGIVVAMFGVVIINTVQFVNQYNSDPVLVKSEINHDKLKFPAVTFCNLNAIRKSQIDKVPALKNLFSLCDLKLDKKDVSPSSKSSTMTTTNAPAVGGGRRKGPNPICEKYAQRLKEQQQSERQDRKENSSNTQ
;
A
#
# COMPACT_ATOMS: atom_id res chain seq x y z
N MET A 1 -14.24 -62.11 12.39
CA MET A 1 -14.36 -60.67 12.02
C MET A 1 -13.33 -59.81 12.75
N VAL A 2 -13.04 -60.07 14.03
CA VAL A 2 -11.99 -59.33 14.75
C VAL A 2 -10.58 -59.75 14.29
N GLU A 3 -10.36 -61.04 14.02
CA GLU A 3 -9.07 -61.55 13.49
C GLU A 3 -8.68 -60.95 12.14
N THR A 4 -9.64 -60.82 11.21
CA THR A 4 -9.41 -60.23 9.88
C THR A 4 -9.00 -58.76 9.95
N LEU A 5 -9.47 -58.02 10.95
CA LEU A 5 -9.10 -56.62 11.17
C LEU A 5 -7.71 -56.50 11.80
N THR A 6 -7.36 -57.42 12.69
CA THR A 6 -6.03 -57.52 13.31
C THR A 6 -4.95 -57.84 12.26
N ASP A 7 -5.22 -58.77 11.34
CA ASP A 7 -4.27 -59.09 10.25
C ASP A 7 -4.02 -57.90 9.32
N LEU A 8 -5.09 -57.16 8.97
CA LEU A 8 -4.98 -55.92 8.19
C LEU A 8 -4.20 -54.84 8.95
N ALA A 9 -4.40 -54.71 10.25
CA ALA A 9 -3.71 -53.75 11.11
C ALA A 9 -2.22 -54.04 11.29
N ILE A 10 -1.81 -55.31 11.17
CA ILE A 10 -0.40 -55.73 11.26
C ILE A 10 0.32 -55.54 9.93
N TYR A 11 -0.35 -55.82 8.80
CA TYR A 11 0.23 -55.71 7.45
C TYR A 11 0.24 -54.28 6.88
N THR A 12 -0.62 -53.39 7.38
CA THR A 12 -0.65 -52.01 6.90
C THR A 12 0.57 -51.21 7.38
N SER A 13 1.09 -50.32 6.53
CA SER A 13 2.21 -49.43 6.88
C SER A 13 1.83 -48.34 7.90
N CYS A 14 0.58 -48.29 8.34
CA CYS A 14 0.13 -47.36 9.37
C CYS A 14 0.57 -47.83 10.77
N HIS A 15 1.78 -47.40 11.18
CA HIS A 15 2.42 -47.82 12.43
C HIS A 15 1.57 -47.63 13.70
N GLY A 16 0.61 -46.68 13.71
CA GLY A 16 -0.28 -46.46 14.84
C GLY A 16 -1.36 -47.54 15.03
N VAL A 17 -1.77 -48.23 13.97
CA VAL A 17 -2.89 -49.20 14.00
C VAL A 17 -2.42 -50.56 14.53
N ASN A 18 -1.16 -50.92 14.29
CA ASN A 18 -0.54 -52.14 14.82
C ASN A 18 -0.53 -52.18 16.36
N HIS A 19 -0.30 -51.04 17.03
CA HIS A 19 -0.36 -50.95 18.49
C HIS A 19 -1.77 -51.11 19.07
N ILE A 20 -2.82 -50.78 18.31
CA ILE A 20 -4.22 -51.03 18.70
C ILE A 20 -4.55 -52.53 18.60
N ALA A 21 -4.00 -53.21 17.59
CA ALA A 21 -4.16 -54.65 17.37
C ALA A 21 -3.42 -55.51 18.41
N THR A 22 -2.21 -55.10 18.82
CA THR A 22 -1.33 -55.86 19.73
C THR A 22 -1.63 -55.66 21.23
N SER A 23 -2.41 -54.63 21.59
CA SER A 23 -2.66 -54.30 23.00
C SER A 23 -3.78 -55.15 23.64
N GLU A 24 -3.49 -55.83 24.74
CA GLU A 24 -4.46 -56.64 25.50
C GLU A 24 -5.39 -55.80 26.40
N LYS A 25 -4.88 -54.67 26.94
CA LYS A 25 -5.63 -53.80 27.86
C LYS A 25 -6.48 -52.76 27.12
N LEU A 26 -7.78 -52.73 27.41
CA LEU A 26 -8.75 -51.77 26.82
C LEU A 26 -8.34 -50.30 27.00
N TRP A 27 -7.78 -49.93 28.16
CA TRP A 27 -7.33 -48.54 28.41
C TRP A 27 -6.18 -48.11 27.48
N MET A 28 -5.24 -49.01 27.20
CA MET A 28 -4.12 -48.70 26.30
C MET A 28 -4.60 -48.62 24.85
N LYS A 29 -5.59 -49.44 24.46
CA LYS A 29 -6.24 -49.34 23.14
C LYS A 29 -6.91 -47.99 22.91
N LEU A 30 -7.59 -47.44 23.92
CA LEU A 30 -8.22 -46.12 23.84
C LEU A 30 -7.19 -44.99 23.71
N MET A 31 -6.07 -45.10 24.43
CA MET A 31 -4.97 -44.12 24.34
C MET A 31 -4.34 -44.13 22.93
N TRP A 32 -4.05 -45.31 22.38
CA TRP A 32 -3.53 -45.45 21.01
C TRP A 32 -4.53 -44.99 19.95
N LEU A 33 -5.83 -45.28 20.13
CA LEU A 33 -6.88 -44.77 19.26
C LEU A 33 -6.92 -43.23 19.29
N GLY A 34 -6.81 -42.62 20.47
CA GLY A 34 -6.75 -41.17 20.62
C GLY A 34 -5.58 -40.55 19.85
N ILE A 35 -4.40 -41.17 19.90
CA ILE A 35 -3.21 -40.74 19.13
C ILE A 35 -3.47 -40.82 17.63
N VAL A 36 -4.03 -41.94 17.15
CA VAL A 36 -4.32 -42.13 15.72
C VAL A 36 -5.33 -41.09 15.23
N VAL A 37 -6.38 -40.82 16.01
CA VAL A 37 -7.38 -39.79 15.70
C VAL A 37 -6.76 -38.40 15.69
N ALA A 38 -5.90 -38.08 16.67
CA ALA A 38 -5.20 -36.80 16.72
C ALA A 38 -4.28 -36.59 15.51
N MET A 39 -3.49 -37.61 15.13
CA MET A 39 -2.65 -37.54 13.93
C MET A 39 -3.48 -37.36 12.67
N PHE A 40 -4.60 -38.09 12.55
CA PHE A 40 -5.51 -37.94 11.41
C PHE A 40 -6.10 -36.53 11.33
N GLY A 41 -6.49 -35.95 12.47
CA GLY A 41 -6.94 -34.56 12.56
C GLY A 41 -5.89 -33.56 12.07
N VAL A 42 -4.63 -33.74 12.50
CA VAL A 42 -3.51 -32.90 12.03
C VAL A 42 -3.30 -33.04 10.52
N VAL A 43 -3.37 -34.26 9.97
CA VAL A 43 -3.24 -34.49 8.52
C VAL A 43 -4.36 -33.80 7.75
N ILE A 44 -5.60 -33.86 8.22
CA ILE A 44 -6.73 -33.16 7.58
C ILE A 44 -6.47 -31.65 7.57
N ILE A 45 -6.12 -31.07 8.71
CA ILE A 45 -5.87 -29.61 8.83
C ILE A 45 -4.75 -29.20 7.87
N ASN A 46 -3.63 -29.94 7.84
CA ASN A 46 -2.53 -29.67 6.93
C ASN A 46 -2.98 -29.78 5.46
N THR A 47 -3.74 -30.82 5.12
CA THR A 47 -4.24 -31.03 3.74
C THR A 47 -5.11 -29.87 3.29
N VAL A 48 -6.03 -29.40 4.12
CA VAL A 48 -6.86 -28.22 3.81
C VAL A 48 -6.01 -26.98 3.58
N GLN A 49 -4.98 -26.75 4.41
CA GLN A 49 -4.07 -25.63 4.20
C GLN A 49 -3.28 -25.76 2.89
N PHE A 50 -2.75 -26.94 2.57
CA PHE A 50 -2.06 -27.18 1.30
C PHE A 50 -2.98 -26.97 0.09
N VAL A 51 -4.21 -27.46 0.15
CA VAL A 51 -5.20 -27.30 -0.94
C VAL A 51 -5.57 -25.83 -1.11
N ASN A 52 -5.81 -25.11 -0.02
CA ASN A 52 -6.08 -23.67 -0.09
C ASN A 52 -4.89 -22.89 -0.66
N GLN A 53 -3.67 -23.24 -0.24
CA GLN A 53 -2.45 -22.63 -0.75
C GLN A 53 -2.23 -22.93 -2.24
N TYR A 54 -2.61 -24.12 -2.70
CA TYR A 54 -2.55 -24.53 -4.10
C TYR A 54 -3.58 -23.78 -4.96
N ASN A 55 -4.84 -23.71 -4.50
CA ASN A 55 -5.92 -23.00 -5.18
C ASN A 55 -5.74 -21.47 -5.21
N SER A 56 -4.82 -20.92 -4.40
CA SER A 56 -4.52 -19.49 -4.41
C SER A 56 -3.58 -19.09 -5.55
N ASP A 57 -3.21 -20.03 -6.44
CA ASP A 57 -2.28 -19.86 -7.57
C ASP A 57 -1.09 -18.94 -7.22
N PRO A 58 -0.33 -19.24 -6.14
CA PRO A 58 0.78 -18.40 -5.74
C PRO A 58 1.85 -18.46 -6.83
N VAL A 59 1.99 -17.38 -7.59
CA VAL A 59 3.06 -17.25 -8.57
C VAL A 59 4.37 -17.11 -7.82
N LEU A 60 5.12 -18.21 -7.72
CA LEU A 60 6.47 -18.20 -7.15
C LEU A 60 7.41 -17.52 -8.15
N VAL A 61 7.58 -16.21 -8.02
CA VAL A 61 8.54 -15.45 -8.82
C VAL A 61 9.95 -15.80 -8.36
N LYS A 62 10.63 -16.66 -9.10
CA LYS A 62 12.05 -16.96 -8.89
C LYS A 62 12.89 -15.82 -9.47
N SER A 63 13.35 -14.91 -8.62
CA SER A 63 14.24 -13.82 -9.02
C SER A 63 15.68 -14.33 -9.11
N GLU A 64 16.12 -14.73 -10.31
CA GLU A 64 17.52 -15.03 -10.57
C GLU A 64 18.19 -13.77 -11.15
N ILE A 65 19.15 -13.22 -10.40
CA ILE A 65 19.94 -12.06 -10.82
C ILE A 65 21.02 -12.59 -11.77
N ASN A 66 20.69 -12.63 -13.06
CA ASN A 66 21.65 -12.94 -14.11
C ASN A 66 22.41 -11.65 -14.50
N HIS A 67 23.71 -11.62 -14.22
CA HIS A 67 24.60 -10.51 -14.56
C HIS A 67 25.07 -10.62 -16.03
N ASP A 68 24.14 -10.46 -16.97
CA ASP A 68 24.45 -10.36 -18.39
C ASP A 68 24.71 -8.92 -18.84
N LYS A 69 25.29 -8.75 -20.04
CA LYS A 69 25.40 -7.43 -20.69
C LYS A 69 24.00 -6.92 -21.09
N LEU A 70 23.35 -6.19 -20.19
CA LEU A 70 22.05 -5.55 -20.44
C LEU A 70 22.19 -4.38 -21.44
N LYS A 71 21.18 -4.23 -22.32
CA LYS A 71 21.05 -3.08 -23.21
C LYS A 71 20.80 -1.83 -22.38
N PHE A 72 21.60 -0.79 -22.61
CA PHE A 72 21.43 0.50 -21.93
C PHE A 72 20.04 1.09 -22.25
N PRO A 73 19.25 1.51 -21.24
CA PRO A 73 17.90 2.04 -21.45
C PRO A 73 17.94 3.40 -22.16
N ALA A 74 16.83 3.78 -22.78
CA ALA A 74 16.68 5.13 -23.30
C ALA A 74 16.58 6.12 -22.13
N VAL A 75 17.61 6.96 -21.97
CA VAL A 75 17.60 8.02 -20.95
C VAL A 75 17.06 9.28 -21.58
N THR A 76 15.92 9.78 -21.06
CA THR A 76 15.34 11.05 -21.50
C THR A 76 15.58 12.10 -20.43
N PHE A 77 16.34 13.13 -20.77
CA PHE A 77 16.52 14.30 -19.91
C PHE A 77 15.56 15.41 -20.35
N CYS A 78 14.74 15.89 -19.42
CA CYS A 78 13.92 17.08 -19.62
C CYS A 78 14.45 18.24 -18.78
N ASN A 79 14.49 19.44 -19.36
CA ASN A 79 14.73 20.65 -18.59
C ASN A 79 13.47 20.97 -17.77
N LEU A 80 13.63 21.18 -16.45
CA LEU A 80 12.55 21.57 -15.53
C LEU A 80 11.84 22.86 -15.96
N ASN A 81 12.48 23.66 -16.80
CA ASN A 81 11.84 24.79 -17.46
C ASN A 81 11.05 24.33 -18.69
N ALA A 82 9.74 24.16 -18.51
CA ALA A 82 8.81 23.69 -19.56
C ALA A 82 8.71 24.64 -20.77
N ILE A 83 8.95 25.95 -20.60
CA ILE A 83 8.80 26.95 -21.67
C ILE A 83 9.90 28.00 -21.57
N ARG A 84 10.60 28.29 -22.67
CA ARG A 84 11.60 29.36 -22.72
C ARG A 84 10.90 30.71 -22.91
N LYS A 85 11.10 31.65 -21.98
CA LYS A 85 10.51 33.01 -22.02
C LYS A 85 10.75 33.73 -23.36
N SER A 86 11.96 33.59 -23.91
CA SER A 86 12.33 34.17 -25.21
C SER A 86 11.53 33.64 -26.42
N GLN A 87 10.84 32.51 -26.28
CA GLN A 87 9.96 31.97 -27.33
C GLN A 87 8.50 32.39 -27.12
N ILE A 88 8.13 32.80 -25.91
CA ILE A 88 6.78 33.31 -25.59
C ILE A 88 6.56 34.66 -26.28
N ASP A 89 7.57 35.53 -26.28
CA ASP A 89 7.49 36.85 -26.89
C ASP A 89 7.36 36.83 -28.42
N LYS A 90 7.77 35.72 -29.05
CA LYS A 90 7.72 35.55 -30.51
C LYS A 90 6.34 35.13 -31.01
N VAL A 91 5.50 34.58 -30.14
CA VAL A 91 4.18 34.07 -30.52
C VAL A 91 3.13 34.92 -29.79
N PRO A 92 2.45 35.87 -30.47
CA PRO A 92 1.54 36.81 -29.82
C PRO A 92 0.38 36.12 -29.10
N ALA A 93 -0.09 34.97 -29.62
CA ALA A 93 -1.09 34.13 -28.96
C ALA A 93 -0.61 33.58 -27.60
N LEU A 94 0.65 33.13 -27.52
CA LEU A 94 1.23 32.63 -26.27
C LEU A 94 1.51 33.77 -25.29
N LYS A 95 1.93 34.93 -25.79
CA LYS A 95 2.19 36.12 -24.97
C LYS A 95 0.94 36.62 -24.24
N ASN A 96 -0.19 36.68 -24.96
CA ASN A 96 -1.47 37.04 -24.38
C ASN A 96 -1.93 36.00 -23.34
N LEU A 97 -1.80 34.71 -23.66
CA LEU A 97 -2.14 33.62 -22.74
C LEU A 97 -1.29 33.62 -21.46
N PHE A 98 0.02 33.82 -21.60
CA PHE A 98 0.95 33.87 -20.48
C PHE A 98 0.72 35.11 -19.61
N SER A 99 0.45 36.27 -20.21
CA SER A 99 0.13 37.51 -19.48
C SER A 99 -1.17 37.45 -18.67
N LEU A 100 -2.13 36.63 -19.09
CA LEU A 100 -3.36 36.37 -18.33
C LEU A 100 -3.11 35.37 -17.18
N CYS A 101 -2.15 34.47 -17.36
CA CYS A 101 -1.77 33.46 -16.35
C CYS A 101 -0.83 34.03 -15.27
N ASP A 102 -0.01 35.03 -15.61
CA ASP A 102 0.90 35.74 -14.69
C ASP A 102 0.17 36.60 -13.62
N LEU A 103 -1.15 36.80 -13.74
CA LEU A 103 -1.96 37.48 -12.71
C LEU A 103 -2.33 36.59 -11.52
N LYS A 104 -1.92 35.32 -11.48
CA LYS A 104 -2.27 34.38 -10.39
C LYS A 104 -1.18 33.41 -9.91
N LEU A 105 0.09 33.71 -10.15
CA LEU A 105 1.21 33.03 -9.47
C LEU A 105 2.10 34.01 -8.71
N ASP A 106 1.52 34.90 -7.90
CA ASP A 106 2.23 35.38 -6.71
C ASP A 106 1.81 34.48 -5.53
N LYS A 107 2.71 33.54 -5.22
CA LYS A 107 2.82 32.75 -3.96
C LYS A 107 1.72 31.75 -3.64
N LYS A 108 1.78 30.58 -4.27
CA LYS A 108 1.80 29.27 -3.60
C LYS A 108 2.29 28.24 -4.62
N ASP A 109 3.28 27.44 -4.22
CA ASP A 109 3.74 26.21 -4.90
C ASP A 109 4.84 26.31 -5.97
N VAL A 110 5.98 26.96 -5.68
CA VAL A 110 7.31 26.38 -6.02
C VAL A 110 8.31 26.78 -4.93
N SER A 111 8.57 25.87 -4.00
CA SER A 111 9.76 25.90 -3.16
C SER A 111 11.00 25.66 -4.04
N PRO A 112 12.02 26.53 -4.04
CA PRO A 112 13.32 26.14 -4.55
C PRO A 112 13.99 25.26 -3.49
N SER A 113 13.76 23.95 -3.56
CA SER A 113 14.66 22.98 -2.94
C SER A 113 15.91 22.85 -3.82
N SER A 114 16.78 23.84 -3.72
CA SER A 114 18.20 23.71 -4.10
C SER A 114 19.03 24.05 -2.87
N LYS A 115 19.19 23.06 -1.97
CA LYS A 115 20.40 23.04 -1.15
C LYS A 115 21.57 22.79 -2.10
N SER A 116 22.33 23.83 -2.43
CA SER A 116 23.71 23.67 -2.91
C SER A 116 24.48 24.97 -2.69
N SER A 117 25.32 24.91 -1.66
CA SER A 117 26.56 25.65 -1.38
C SER A 117 26.85 26.92 -2.19
N THR A 118 26.94 28.02 -1.45
CA THR A 118 28.04 28.99 -1.47
C THR A 118 28.96 28.97 -2.69
N MET A 119 28.92 30.01 -3.51
CA MET A 119 30.07 30.88 -3.75
C MET A 119 29.61 32.29 -4.16
N THR A 120 30.22 33.26 -3.51
CA THR A 120 30.04 34.72 -3.53
C THR A 120 30.27 35.32 -4.93
N THR A 121 29.59 36.42 -5.29
CA THR A 121 30.21 37.75 -5.57
C THR A 121 29.22 38.74 -6.26
N THR A 122 29.02 39.89 -5.57
CA THR A 122 28.68 41.27 -6.00
C THR A 122 27.28 41.71 -6.52
N ASN A 123 26.71 42.62 -5.72
CA ASN A 123 26.10 43.94 -6.00
C ASN A 123 24.75 44.07 -6.76
N ALA A 124 23.66 44.40 -6.04
CA ALA A 124 22.54 45.24 -6.50
C ALA A 124 21.65 45.72 -5.32
N PRO A 125 20.93 46.87 -5.44
CA PRO A 125 20.48 47.70 -4.31
C PRO A 125 19.08 47.37 -3.77
N ALA A 126 18.83 47.83 -2.55
CA ALA A 126 17.60 47.68 -1.78
C ALA A 126 16.40 48.43 -2.41
N VAL A 127 15.24 47.76 -2.52
CA VAL A 127 13.97 48.39 -2.92
C VAL A 127 12.87 48.14 -1.89
N GLY A 128 12.56 49.23 -1.17
CA GLY A 128 11.26 49.75 -0.75
C GLY A 128 10.11 48.78 -0.40
N GLY A 129 9.74 48.80 0.89
CA GLY A 129 8.56 48.12 1.41
C GLY A 129 7.22 48.73 0.94
N GLY A 130 6.32 47.86 0.48
CA GLY A 130 4.95 48.18 0.07
C GLY A 130 3.90 47.74 1.10
N ARG A 131 2.91 48.62 1.30
CA ARG A 131 1.85 48.67 2.32
C ARG A 131 0.87 47.48 2.27
N ARG A 132 0.58 46.86 3.43
CA ARG A 132 -0.40 45.77 3.59
C ARG A 132 -1.84 46.28 3.44
N LYS A 133 -2.61 45.76 2.48
CA LYS A 133 -4.09 45.92 2.44
C LYS A 133 -4.77 44.69 3.04
N GLY A 134 -5.78 44.95 3.87
CA GLY A 134 -6.50 43.98 4.70
C GLY A 134 -7.33 42.94 3.92
N PRO A 135 -7.92 41.97 4.64
CA PRO A 135 -8.49 40.75 4.04
C PRO A 135 -9.74 41.04 3.19
N ASN A 136 -9.88 40.27 2.09
CA ASN A 136 -10.99 40.40 1.15
C ASN A 136 -12.28 39.75 1.72
N PRO A 137 -13.44 40.45 1.68
CA PRO A 137 -14.71 40.00 2.26
C PRO A 137 -15.29 38.71 1.64
N ILE A 138 -14.79 38.31 0.47
CA ILE A 138 -15.17 37.05 -0.16
C ILE A 138 -14.56 35.85 0.58
N CYS A 139 -13.33 35.97 1.08
CA CYS A 139 -12.63 34.89 1.80
C CYS A 139 -13.31 34.55 3.14
N GLU A 140 -13.86 35.57 3.80
CA GLU A 140 -14.62 35.42 5.04
C GLU A 140 -15.93 34.64 4.81
N LYS A 141 -16.65 34.95 3.73
CA LYS A 141 -17.87 34.22 3.33
C LYS A 141 -17.61 32.76 2.95
N TYR A 142 -16.42 32.44 2.45
CA TYR A 142 -16.04 31.04 2.17
C TYR A 142 -15.64 30.29 3.45
N ALA A 143 -14.93 30.95 4.37
CA ALA A 143 -14.57 30.36 5.66
C ALA A 143 -15.82 30.02 6.51
N GLN A 144 -16.89 30.79 6.38
CA GLN A 144 -18.15 30.54 7.08
C GLN A 144 -18.89 29.31 6.52
N ARG A 145 -18.97 29.18 5.18
CA ARG A 145 -19.55 27.99 4.52
C ARG A 145 -18.78 26.69 4.81
N LEU A 146 -17.46 26.77 4.91
CA LEU A 146 -16.62 25.62 5.28
C LEU A 146 -16.87 25.16 6.73
N LYS A 147 -17.11 26.10 7.65
CA LYS A 147 -17.47 25.76 9.04
C LYS A 147 -18.86 25.12 9.13
N GLU A 148 -19.82 25.57 8.32
CA GLU A 148 -21.16 24.99 8.23
C GLU A 148 -21.10 23.55 7.68
N GLN A 149 -20.31 23.29 6.64
CA GLN A 149 -20.09 21.93 6.09
C GLN A 149 -19.45 20.99 7.11
N GLN A 150 -18.48 21.46 7.88
CA GLN A 150 -17.85 20.64 8.92
C GLN A 150 -18.80 20.35 10.10
N GLN A 151 -19.80 21.20 10.34
CA GLN A 151 -20.79 20.98 11.39
C GLN A 151 -21.84 19.96 10.96
N SER A 152 -22.29 19.99 9.70
CA SER A 152 -23.20 18.97 9.16
C SER A 152 -22.54 17.59 9.18
N GLU A 153 -21.28 17.47 8.75
CA GLU A 153 -20.55 16.19 8.78
C GLU A 153 -20.35 15.64 10.21
N ARG A 154 -20.22 16.52 11.21
CA ARG A 154 -20.15 16.11 12.63
C ARG A 154 -21.50 15.71 13.19
N GLN A 155 -22.60 16.27 12.70
CA GLN A 155 -23.95 15.86 13.07
C GLN A 155 -24.28 14.49 12.47
N ASP A 156 -23.96 14.27 11.19
CA ASP A 156 -24.13 12.97 10.52
C ASP A 156 -23.34 11.86 11.23
N ARG A 157 -22.10 12.17 11.66
CA ARG A 157 -21.28 11.21 12.42
C ARG A 157 -21.88 10.88 13.80
N LYS A 158 -22.54 11.82 14.47
CA LYS A 158 -23.20 11.58 15.77
C LYS A 158 -24.49 10.79 15.61
N GLU A 159 -25.27 11.08 14.57
CA GLU A 159 -26.51 10.38 14.26
C GLU A 159 -26.24 8.92 13.87
N ASN A 160 -25.23 8.67 13.03
CA ASN A 160 -24.82 7.31 12.67
C ASN A 160 -24.27 6.50 13.87
N SER A 161 -23.65 7.17 14.84
CA SER A 161 -23.19 6.51 16.07
C SER A 161 -24.31 6.19 17.07
N SER A 162 -25.47 6.87 16.99
CA SER A 162 -26.62 6.60 17.85
C SER A 162 -27.54 5.49 17.33
N ASN A 163 -27.49 5.19 16.03
CA ASN A 163 -28.25 4.11 15.40
C ASN A 163 -27.51 2.74 15.40
N THR A 164 -26.30 2.68 15.97
CA THR A 164 -25.47 1.46 16.04
C THR A 164 -25.45 0.84 17.46
N GLN A 165 -26.38 1.24 18.33
CA GLN A 165 -26.72 0.58 19.61
C GLN A 165 -28.16 0.09 19.55
#